data_AF-A0A2V3A2Z7-F1
#
_entry.id   AF-A0A2V3A2Z7-F1
#
_cell.length_a   1.000
_cell.length_b   1.000
_cell.length_c   1.000
_cell.angle_alpha   90.00
_cell.angle_beta   90.00
_cell.angle_gamma   90.00
#
_symmetry.space_group_name_H-M   'P 1'
#
loop_
_entity.id
_entity.type
_entity.pdbx_description
1 polymer ?
#
loop_
_entity_poly.entity_id
_entity_poly.type
_entity_poly.pdbx_seq_one_letter_code
_entity_poly.pdbx_strand_id
1 'polypeptide(L)' 'MNFQSVYDGVINYYMGEYSDDETFAQYILEESIPESLPNYIYIDWEATARNLMYDYFDSNGHYFRN' A
#
# COMPACT_ATOMS: atom_id res chain seq x y z
N MET A 1 -22.27 -1.85 -16.67
CA MET A 1 -21.80 -2.06 -15.27
C MET A 1 -23.00 -2.01 -14.36
N ASN A 2 -23.13 -2.97 -13.43
CA ASN A 2 -24.13 -2.94 -12.37
C ASN A 2 -23.50 -2.25 -11.15
N PHE A 3 -24.24 -1.38 -10.46
CA PHE A 3 -23.77 -0.70 -9.24
C PHE A 3 -23.19 -1.68 -8.21
N GLN A 4 -23.80 -2.86 -8.03
CA GLN A 4 -23.32 -3.87 -7.10
C GLN A 4 -21.92 -4.39 -7.48
N SER A 5 -21.68 -4.66 -8.77
CA SER A 5 -20.35 -5.14 -9.23
C SER A 5 -19.24 -4.10 -9.06
N VAL A 6 -19.57 -2.81 -9.14
CA VAL A 6 -18.61 -1.73 -8.89
C VAL A 6 -18.35 -1.58 -7.39
N TYR A 7 -19.40 -1.63 -6.57
CA TYR A 7 -19.32 -1.57 -5.12
C TYR A 7 -18.49 -2.73 -4.54
N ASP A 8 -18.76 -3.96 -4.99
CA ASP A 8 -18.02 -5.14 -4.57
C ASP A 8 -16.54 -5.06 -5.00
N GLY A 9 -16.26 -4.50 -6.19
CA GLY A 9 -14.90 -4.22 -6.62
C GLY A 9 -14.19 -3.27 -5.65
N VAL A 10 -14.76 -2.08 -5.42
CA VAL A 10 -14.17 -1.07 -4.53
C VAL A 10 -13.90 -1.63 -3.14
N ILE A 11 -14.84 -2.38 -2.55
CA ILE A 11 -14.66 -2.95 -1.21
C ILE A 11 -13.60 -4.05 -1.19
N ASN A 12 -13.58 -4.95 -2.18
CA ASN A 12 -12.63 -6.07 -2.18
C ASN A 12 -11.18 -5.64 -2.43
N TYR A 13 -10.98 -4.48 -3.06
CA TYR A 13 -9.66 -3.95 -3.37
C TYR A 13 -9.22 -2.84 -2.41
N TYR A 14 -10.08 -2.34 -1.52
CA TYR A 14 -9.73 -1.28 -0.59
C TYR A 14 -8.76 -1.75 0.49
N MET A 15 -7.68 -1.01 0.67
CA MET A 15 -6.58 -1.33 1.57
C MET A 15 -6.55 -0.45 2.82
N GLY A 16 -7.14 0.75 2.79
CA GLY A 16 -7.15 1.67 3.92
C GLY A 16 -6.90 3.12 3.53
N GLU A 17 -6.82 3.99 4.53
CA GLU A 17 -6.50 5.41 4.40
C GLU A 17 -5.12 5.70 5.00
N TYR A 18 -4.25 6.37 4.24
CA TYR A 18 -2.87 6.68 4.61
C TYR A 18 -2.49 8.09 4.15
N SER A 19 -1.50 8.69 4.79
CA SER A 19 -1.07 10.06 4.50
C SER A 19 -0.34 10.21 3.16
N ASP A 20 0.39 9.17 2.75
CA ASP A 20 1.29 9.15 1.61
C ASP A 20 1.68 7.69 1.25
N ASP A 21 2.30 7.54 0.08
CA ASP A 21 2.67 6.22 -0.46
C ASP A 21 3.74 5.53 0.40
N GLU A 22 4.63 6.30 1.04
CA GLU A 22 5.65 5.75 1.94
C GLU A 22 5.03 5.11 3.18
N THR A 23 4.06 5.79 3.80
CA THR A 23 3.33 5.31 4.96
C THR A 23 2.52 4.06 4.62
N PHE A 24 1.87 4.05 3.45
CA PHE A 24 1.18 2.86 2.96
C PHE A 24 2.16 1.69 2.72
N ALA A 25 3.29 1.95 2.06
CA ALA A 25 4.30 0.95 1.78
C ALA A 25 4.92 0.36 3.05
N GLN A 26 5.21 1.20 4.05
CA GLN A 26 5.67 0.74 5.35
C GLN A 26 4.61 -0.14 6.00
N TYR A 27 3.36 0.32 6.09
CA TYR A 27 2.28 -0.42 6.74
C TYR A 27 2.11 -1.85 6.20
N ILE A 28 2.13 -2.02 4.87
CA ILE A 28 1.90 -3.35 4.28
C ILE A 28 3.13 -4.27 4.29
N LEU A 29 4.34 -3.74 4.51
CA LEU A 29 5.60 -4.49 4.41
C LEU A 29 6.36 -4.61 5.74
N GLU A 30 6.05 -3.78 6.75
CA GLU A 30 6.80 -3.72 8.01
C GLU A 30 6.85 -5.08 8.72
N GLU A 31 5.73 -5.80 8.76
CA GLU A 31 5.63 -7.15 9.33
C GLU A 31 6.38 -8.22 8.50
N SER A 32 6.76 -7.90 7.26
CA SER A 32 7.58 -8.78 6.41
C SER A 32 9.09 -8.51 6.55
N ILE A 33 9.48 -7.47 7.30
CA ILE A 33 10.89 -7.17 7.56
C ILE A 33 11.46 -8.25 8.48
N PRO A 34 12.55 -8.94 8.08
CA PRO A 34 13.18 -9.93 8.95
C PRO A 34 13.71 -9.29 10.24
N GLU A 35 13.44 -9.89 11.40
CA GLU A 35 14.00 -9.46 12.69
C GLU A 35 15.54 -9.41 12.71
N SER A 36 16.18 -10.18 11.82
CA SER A 36 17.63 -10.19 11.62
C SER A 36 18.19 -8.94 10.95
N LEU A 37 17.35 -8.03 10.43
CA LEU A 37 17.81 -6.80 9.79
C LEU A 37 18.53 -5.93 10.83
N PRO A 38 19.82 -5.59 10.63
CA PRO A 38 20.53 -4.74 11.57
C PRO A 38 19.88 -3.35 11.67
N ASN A 39 19.75 -2.84 12.90
CA ASN A 39 19.06 -1.58 13.21
C ASN A 39 19.69 -0.30 12.62
N TYR A 40 20.91 -0.39 12.08
CA TYR A 40 21.60 0.71 11.40
C TYR A 40 21.32 0.73 9.88
N ILE A 41 20.58 -0.25 9.35
CA ILE A 41 20.13 -0.26 7.96
C ILE A 41 18.76 0.42 7.89
N TYR A 42 18.63 1.38 6.98
CA TYR A 42 17.39 2.10 6.73
C TYR A 42 16.75 1.60 5.43
N ILE A 43 15.42 1.50 5.43
CA ILE A 43 14.64 1.20 4.23
C ILE A 43 14.31 2.51 3.52
N ASP A 44 14.57 2.57 2.23
CA ASP A 44 14.12 3.66 1.37
C ASP A 44 12.65 3.44 1.00
N TRP A 45 11.75 3.95 1.84
CA TRP A 45 10.31 3.81 1.63
C TRP A 45 9.81 4.56 0.40
N GLU A 46 10.45 5.67 0.02
CA GLU A 46 10.12 6.43 -1.20
C GLU A 46 10.36 5.57 -2.46
N ALA A 47 11.53 4.93 -2.55
CA ALA A 47 11.84 4.02 -3.66
C ALA A 47 11.00 2.74 -3.63
N THR A 48 10.70 2.22 -2.43
CA THR A 48 9.87 1.02 -2.27
C THR A 48 8.44 1.30 -2.71
N ALA A 49 7.86 2.41 -2.25
CA ALA A 49 6.53 2.88 -2.63
C ALA A 49 6.38 3.05 -4.14
N ARG A 50 7.34 3.68 -4.83
CA ARG A 50 7.31 3.82 -6.30
C ARG A 50 7.16 2.48 -7.04
N ASN A 51 7.80 1.42 -6.54
CA ASN A 51 7.67 0.09 -7.15
C ASN A 51 6.36 -0.57 -6.74
N LEU A 52 5.93 -0.38 -5.50
CA LEU A 52 4.67 -0.91 -4.99
C LEU A 52 3.47 -0.33 -5.77
N MET A 53 3.49 0.95 -6.12
CA MET A 53 2.41 1.64 -6.83
C MET A 53 2.18 1.17 -8.27
N TYR A 54 2.93 0.18 -8.77
CA TYR A 54 2.52 -0.54 -9.99
C TYR A 54 1.34 -1.50 -9.73
N ASP A 55 1.26 -2.07 -8.52
CA ASP A 55 0.22 -3.02 -8.12
C ASP A 55 -0.91 -2.37 -7.31
N TYR A 56 -0.76 -1.09 -6.96
CA TYR A 56 -1.70 -0.33 -6.13
C TYR A 56 -1.90 1.06 -6.68
N PHE A 57 -2.96 1.74 -6.26
CA PHE A 57 -3.19 3.15 -6.54
C PHE A 57 -3.90 3.82 -5.37
N ASP A 58 -3.71 5.13 -5.24
CA ASP A 58 -4.43 5.94 -4.27
C ASP A 58 -5.50 6.82 -4.96
N SER A 59 -6.49 7.23 -4.17
CA SER A 59 -7.40 8.31 -4.52
C SER A 59 -7.79 9.07 -3.26
N ASN A 60 -7.20 10.26 -3.08
CA ASN A 60 -7.38 11.11 -1.88
C ASN A 60 -6.94 10.40 -0.59
N GLY A 61 -5.79 9.72 -0.62
CA GLY A 61 -5.26 9.01 0.56
C GLY A 61 -5.93 7.66 0.84
N HIS A 62 -6.94 7.26 0.06
CA HIS A 62 -7.51 5.91 0.10
C HIS A 62 -6.80 5.01 -0.90
N TYR A 63 -6.26 3.89 -0.44
CA TYR A 63 -5.45 2.99 -1.24
C TYR A 63 -6.24 1.76 -1.68
N PHE A 64 -5.98 1.33 -2.91
CA PHE A 64 -6.62 0.20 -3.54
C PHE A 64 -5.59 -0.68 -4.25
N ARG A 65 -5.87 -1.97 -4.33
CA ARG A 65 -5.10 -2.90 -5.16
C ARG A 65 -5.64 -2.90 -6.60
N ASN A 66 -4.74 -2.89 -7.58
CA ASN A 66 -5.06 -3.01 -9.01
C ASN A 66 -5.54 -4.42 -9.41
#